data_AF-A0A6P0SYI9-F1
#
_entry.id   AF-A0A6P0SYI9-F1
#
_cell.length_a   1.000
_cell.length_b   1.000
_cell.length_c   1.000
_cell.angle_alpha   90.00
_cell.angle_beta   90.00
_cell.angle_gamma   90.00
#
_symmetry.space_group_name_H-M   'P 1'
#
loop_
_entity.id
_entity.type
_entity.pdbx_description
1 polymer ?
#
loop_
_entity_poly.entity_id
_entity_poly.type
_entity_poly.pdbx_seq_one_letter_code
_entity_poly.pdbx_strand_id
1 'polypeptide(L)'
;MVTGTTIEPKIHITEQRTYWQQRLSGGLPVLEIPIDYPRLSVSSLKGSTEVTELDREFYQDLKTLSARFKVSPFTVLLTGLKILLLRYTGIEDIMIGSVATSLQTRGLKTSQQWEHKGGVRINPIALRTDLSSDESS
;
A
#
# COMPACT_ATOMS: atom_id res chain seq x y z
N MET A 1 -11.05 39.46 27.64
CA MET A 1 -11.18 39.21 26.18
C MET A 1 -9.83 38.74 25.64
N VAL A 2 -9.67 37.45 25.37
CA VAL A 2 -8.83 36.88 24.29
C VAL A 2 -9.41 35.47 24.05
N THR A 3 -10.19 35.29 22.98
CA THR A 3 -10.63 33.97 22.53
C THR A 3 -9.46 33.31 21.82
N GLY A 4 -8.83 32.33 22.47
CA GLY A 4 -7.89 31.42 21.82
C GLY A 4 -8.66 30.49 20.89
N THR A 5 -8.63 30.76 19.59
CA THR A 5 -9.19 29.89 18.57
C THR A 5 -8.35 28.61 18.50
N THR A 6 -8.82 27.55 19.17
CA THR A 6 -8.28 26.19 19.00
C THR A 6 -8.52 25.77 17.55
N ILE A 7 -7.46 25.75 16.76
CA ILE A 7 -7.47 25.21 15.40
C ILE A 7 -7.49 23.69 15.56
N GLU A 8 -8.67 23.09 15.77
CA GLU A 8 -8.79 21.64 15.67
C GLU A 8 -8.48 21.24 14.22
N PRO A 9 -7.54 20.30 13.99
CA PRO A 9 -7.37 19.72 12.67
C PRO A 9 -8.66 18.95 12.36
N LYS A 10 -9.52 19.55 11.53
CA LYS A 10 -10.76 18.92 11.11
C LYS A 10 -10.39 17.72 10.25
N ILE A 11 -10.40 16.53 10.85
CA ILE A 11 -10.19 15.27 10.12
C ILE A 11 -11.53 14.98 9.42
N HIS A 12 -11.54 15.02 8.09
CA HIS A 12 -12.73 14.70 7.28
C HIS A 12 -12.94 13.17 7.24
N ILE A 13 -13.28 12.58 8.39
CA ILE A 13 -13.49 11.13 8.58
C ILE A 13 -14.54 10.60 7.60
N THR A 14 -15.58 11.40 7.31
CA THR A 14 -16.64 11.04 6.38
C THR A 14 -16.11 10.85 4.96
N GLU A 15 -15.23 11.73 4.47
CA GLU A 15 -14.67 11.63 3.12
C GLU A 15 -13.76 10.41 2.98
N GLN A 16 -12.90 10.16 3.97
CA GLN A 16 -12.04 8.99 4.00
C GLN A 16 -12.85 7.69 4.04
N ARG A 17 -13.92 7.66 4.85
CA ARG A 17 -14.83 6.51 4.91
C ARG A 17 -15.49 6.27 3.54
N THR A 18 -16.07 7.30 2.95
CA THR A 18 -16.73 7.21 1.65
C THR A 18 -15.75 6.73 0.57
N TYR A 19 -14.52 7.27 0.57
CA TYR A 19 -13.46 6.84 -0.34
C TYR A 19 -13.19 5.34 -0.23
N TRP A 20 -12.96 4.82 0.98
CA TRP A 20 -12.67 3.39 1.18
C TRP A 20 -13.86 2.50 0.87
N GLN A 21 -15.08 2.94 1.20
CA GLN A 21 -16.30 2.23 0.84
C GLN A 21 -16.44 2.10 -0.67
N GLN A 22 -16.16 3.16 -1.43
CA GLN A 22 -16.18 3.12 -2.88
C GLN A 22 -15.04 2.26 -3.43
N ARG A 23 -13.80 2.46 -2.97
CA ARG A 23 -12.61 1.77 -3.47
C ARG A 23 -12.65 0.25 -3.21
N LEU A 24 -13.26 -0.17 -2.10
CA LEU A 24 -13.40 -1.57 -1.70
C LEU A 24 -14.83 -2.11 -1.91
N SER A 25 -15.65 -1.41 -2.69
CA SER A 25 -16.96 -1.92 -3.09
C SER A 25 -16.85 -3.05 -4.13
N GLY A 26 -17.95 -3.80 -4.31
CA GLY A 26 -18.03 -4.89 -5.27
C GLY A 26 -17.42 -6.20 -4.76
N GLY A 27 -17.12 -7.12 -5.70
CA GLY A 27 -16.42 -8.35 -5.39
C GLY A 27 -14.98 -8.06 -4.98
N LEU A 28 -14.54 -8.63 -3.86
CA LEU A 28 -13.14 -8.58 -3.45
C LEU A 28 -12.41 -9.75 -4.11
N PRO A 29 -11.38 -9.49 -4.92
CA PRO A 29 -10.67 -10.55 -5.62
C PRO A 29 -9.94 -11.42 -4.60
N VAL A 30 -10.20 -12.73 -4.66
CA VAL A 30 -9.42 -13.71 -3.91
C VAL A 30 -8.27 -14.14 -4.81
N LEU A 31 -7.05 -13.83 -4.39
CA LEU A 31 -5.86 -14.19 -5.16
C LEU A 31 -5.52 -15.67 -4.95
N GLU A 32 -5.83 -16.49 -5.95
CA GLU A 32 -5.48 -17.91 -5.99
C GLU A 32 -4.07 -18.09 -6.58
N ILE A 33 -3.06 -17.93 -5.73
CA ILE A 33 -1.67 -18.23 -6.10
C ILE A 33 -1.53 -19.76 -6.18
N PRO A 34 -0.81 -20.32 -7.17
CA PRO A 34 -0.49 -21.74 -7.18
C PRO A 34 0.22 -22.12 -5.87
N ILE A 35 -0.45 -22.91 -5.05
CA ILE A 35 0.07 -23.34 -3.74
C ILE A 35 0.77 -24.69 -3.89
N ASP A 36 1.96 -24.81 -3.32
CA ASP A 36 2.69 -26.08 -3.27
C ASP A 36 1.99 -27.12 -2.37
N TYR A 37 1.21 -26.65 -1.39
CA TYR A 37 0.49 -27.48 -0.43
C TYR A 37 -0.93 -26.95 -0.20
N PRO A 38 -1.93 -27.81 0.04
CA PRO A 38 -3.28 -27.37 0.36
C PRO A 38 -3.27 -26.47 1.60
N ARG A 39 -4.00 -25.35 1.52
CA ARG A 39 -4.15 -24.42 2.64
C ARG A 39 -4.75 -25.17 3.84
N LEU A 40 -4.01 -25.23 4.94
CA LEU A 40 -4.50 -25.82 6.19
C LEU A 40 -5.73 -25.05 6.69
N SER A 41 -6.71 -25.77 7.24
CA SER A 41 -7.93 -25.19 7.82
C SER A 41 -7.67 -24.33 9.05
N VAL A 42 -6.50 -24.50 9.69
CA VAL A 42 -6.00 -23.66 10.77
C VAL A 42 -4.83 -22.85 10.23
N SER A 43 -4.90 -21.52 10.38
CA SER A 43 -3.80 -20.63 10.00
C SER A 43 -2.53 -21.01 10.79
N SER A 44 -1.49 -21.42 10.07
CA SER A 44 -0.17 -21.65 10.66
C SER A 44 0.66 -20.38 10.52
N LEU A 45 1.36 -19.99 11.59
CA LEU A 45 2.33 -18.89 11.57
C LEU A 45 3.73 -19.35 11.13
N LYS A 46 3.86 -20.59 10.65
CA LYS A 46 5.13 -21.12 10.16
C LYS A 46 5.44 -20.52 8.79
N GLY A 47 6.50 -19.74 8.69
CA GLY A 47 7.02 -19.16 7.46
C GLY A 47 8.55 -19.23 7.40
N SER A 48 9.12 -19.06 6.21
CA SER A 48 10.54 -18.78 5.99
C SER A 48 10.67 -17.40 5.35
N THR A 49 11.84 -16.78 5.50
CA THR A 49 12.18 -15.52 4.85
C THR A 49 13.38 -15.75 3.96
N GLU A 50 13.18 -15.57 2.65
CA GLU A 50 14.28 -15.54 1.68
C GLU A 50 14.62 -14.08 1.37
N VAL A 51 15.89 -13.73 1.49
CA VAL A 51 16.39 -12.36 1.21
C VAL A 51 17.14 -12.39 -0.10
N THR A 52 16.82 -11.47 -0.98
CA THR A 52 17.54 -11.27 -2.25
C THR A 52 18.02 -9.84 -2.33
N GLU A 53 19.29 -9.67 -2.65
CA GLU A 53 19.89 -8.36 -2.89
C GLU A 53 19.70 -7.97 -4.36
N LEU A 54 19.29 -6.72 -4.59
CA LEU A 54 19.27 -6.14 -5.92
C LEU A 54 20.65 -5.55 -6.19
N ASP A 55 21.22 -5.87 -7.35
CA ASP A 55 22.48 -5.27 -7.75
C ASP A 55 22.34 -3.74 -7.92
N ARG A 56 23.49 -3.07 -7.91
CA ARG A 56 23.55 -1.61 -7.97
C ARG A 56 23.04 -1.07 -9.31
N GLU A 57 23.31 -1.79 -10.40
CA GLU A 57 22.98 -1.37 -11.77
C GLU A 57 21.46 -1.37 -11.97
N PHE A 58 20.80 -2.48 -11.61
CA PHE A 58 19.36 -2.65 -11.59
C PHE A 58 18.68 -1.59 -10.72
N TYR A 59 19.21 -1.31 -9.52
CA TYR A 59 18.64 -0.26 -8.68
C TYR A 59 18.79 1.14 -9.30
N GLN A 60 19.86 1.39 -10.06
CA GLN A 60 20.04 2.65 -10.76
C GLN A 60 19.06 2.79 -11.94
N ASP A 61 18.82 1.71 -12.68
CA ASP A 61 17.82 1.68 -13.75
C ASP A 61 16.41 1.86 -13.20
N LEU A 62 16.10 1.20 -12.08
CA LEU A 62 14.84 1.37 -11.36
C LEU A 62 14.60 2.83 -10.97
N LYS A 63 15.63 3.52 -10.43
CA LYS A 63 15.54 4.94 -10.09
C LYS A 63 15.31 5.81 -11.32
N THR A 64 16.01 5.54 -12.42
CA THR A 64 15.84 6.26 -13.69
C THR A 64 14.41 6.11 -14.22
N LEU A 65 13.88 4.89 -14.21
CA LEU A 65 12.51 4.58 -14.62
C LEU A 65 11.48 5.30 -13.74
N SER A 66 11.69 5.25 -12.42
CA SER A 66 10.84 5.92 -11.44
C SER A 66 10.78 7.43 -11.68
N ALA A 67 11.94 8.05 -11.92
CA ALA A 67 12.04 9.48 -12.22
C ALA A 67 11.31 9.85 -13.52
N ARG A 68 11.41 9.01 -14.56
CA ARG A 68 10.72 9.22 -15.85
C ARG A 68 9.20 9.30 -15.68
N PHE A 69 8.63 8.41 -14.85
CA PHE A 69 7.19 8.37 -14.59
C PHE A 69 6.75 9.23 -13.40
N LYS A 70 7.68 9.98 -12.76
CA LYS A 70 7.44 10.78 -11.56
C LYS A 70 6.80 9.98 -10.41
N VAL A 71 7.16 8.70 -10.30
CA VAL A 71 6.70 7.80 -9.24
C VAL A 71 7.87 7.38 -8.35
N SER A 72 7.57 6.70 -7.24
CA SER A 72 8.61 6.14 -6.38
C SER A 72 9.13 4.79 -6.91
N PRO A 73 10.38 4.39 -6.60
CA PRO A 73 10.86 3.04 -6.87
C PRO A 73 9.98 1.94 -6.26
N PHE A 74 9.36 2.22 -5.11
CA PHE A 74 8.35 1.35 -4.51
C PHE A 74 7.16 1.12 -5.45
N THR A 75 6.64 2.17 -6.09
CA THR A 75 5.53 2.08 -7.04
C THR A 75 5.89 1.20 -8.24
N VAL A 76 7.10 1.37 -8.80
CA VAL A 76 7.56 0.58 -9.94
C VAL A 76 7.67 -0.91 -9.58
N LEU A 77 8.29 -1.23 -8.44
CA LEU A 77 8.40 -2.60 -7.95
C LEU A 77 7.02 -3.21 -7.65
N LEU A 78 6.14 -2.44 -7.00
CA LEU A 78 4.78 -2.86 -6.71
C LEU A 78 4.00 -3.18 -7.99
N THR A 79 4.15 -2.35 -9.03
CA THR A 79 3.54 -2.62 -10.34
C THR A 79 4.11 -3.88 -10.98
N GLY A 80 5.44 -4.08 -10.94
CA GLY A 80 6.07 -5.30 -11.41
C GLY A 80 5.55 -6.55 -10.69
N LEU A 81 5.38 -6.49 -9.36
CA LEU A 81 4.79 -7.56 -8.57
C LEU A 81 3.33 -7.83 -8.96
N LYS A 82 2.52 -6.79 -9.19
CA LYS A 82 1.12 -6.95 -9.64
C LYS A 82 1.06 -7.62 -11.02
N ILE A 83 1.90 -7.20 -11.96
CA ILE A 83 1.99 -7.83 -13.29
C ILE A 83 2.43 -9.30 -13.15
N LEU A 84 3.39 -9.59 -12.27
CA LEU A 84 3.81 -10.97 -12.00
C LEU A 84 2.63 -11.80 -11.51
N LEU A 85 1.89 -11.32 -10.51
CA LEU A 85 0.71 -11.99 -9.97
C LEU A 85 -0.38 -12.20 -11.02
N LEU A 86 -0.67 -11.20 -11.85
CA LEU A 86 -1.57 -11.32 -13.00
C LEU A 86 -1.15 -12.48 -13.91
N ARG A 87 0.15 -12.61 -14.22
CA ARG A 87 0.65 -13.70 -15.08
C ARG A 87 0.53 -15.08 -14.44
N TYR A 88 0.61 -15.17 -13.12
CA TYR A 88 0.50 -16.44 -12.39
C TYR A 88 -0.96 -16.87 -12.15
N THR A 89 -1.88 -15.93 -11.92
CA THR A 89 -3.26 -16.23 -11.51
C THR A 89 -4.28 -15.98 -12.61
N GLY A 90 -3.95 -15.18 -13.63
CA GLY A 90 -4.90 -14.70 -14.64
C GLY A 90 -5.92 -13.69 -14.11
N ILE A 91 -5.78 -13.23 -12.86
CA ILE A 91 -6.71 -12.30 -12.21
C ILE A 91 -6.25 -10.86 -12.46
N GLU A 92 -7.14 -10.06 -13.04
CA GLU A 92 -6.88 -8.67 -13.41
C GLU A 92 -7.07 -7.68 -12.25
N ASP A 93 -7.95 -7.99 -11.29
CA ASP A 93 -8.15 -7.17 -10.09
C ASP A 93 -7.27 -7.67 -8.94
N ILE A 94 -6.24 -6.90 -8.60
CA ILE A 94 -5.20 -7.29 -7.63
C ILE A 94 -5.18 -6.33 -6.44
N MET A 95 -5.28 -6.90 -5.23
CA MET A 95 -5.20 -6.17 -3.97
C MET A 95 -3.94 -6.56 -3.19
N ILE A 96 -3.09 -5.58 -2.89
CA ILE A 96 -1.87 -5.77 -2.08
C ILE A 96 -1.93 -4.87 -0.84
N GLY A 97 -1.73 -5.45 0.34
CA GLY A 97 -1.57 -4.69 1.58
C GLY A 97 -0.18 -4.05 1.66
N SER A 98 -0.13 -2.76 1.96
CA SER A 98 1.12 -2.04 2.27
C SER A 98 0.98 -1.38 3.64
N VAL A 99 2.09 -1.29 4.38
CA VAL A 99 2.09 -0.63 5.69
C VAL A 99 2.61 0.79 5.54
N ALA A 100 1.74 1.78 5.71
CA ALA A 100 2.16 3.16 5.84
C ALA A 100 2.56 3.43 7.30
N THR A 101 3.76 3.96 7.52
CA THR A 101 4.21 4.40 8.85
C THR A 101 3.94 5.89 9.03
N SER A 102 3.55 6.30 10.24
CA SER A 102 3.34 7.71 10.59
C SER A 102 4.56 8.60 10.40
N LEU A 103 5.77 8.02 10.31
CA LEU A 103 7.02 8.74 10.03
C LEU A 103 7.10 9.29 8.60
N GLN A 104 6.35 8.70 7.66
CA GLN A 104 6.44 9.00 6.23
C GLN A 104 5.49 10.09 5.76
N THR A 105 4.64 10.60 6.64
CA THR A 105 3.76 11.74 6.34
C THR A 105 4.56 13.04 6.35
N ARG A 106 5.42 13.22 5.34
CA ARG A 106 6.04 14.51 5.01
C ARG A 106 4.94 15.49 4.61
N GLY A 107 4.40 16.23 5.58
CA GLY A 107 3.49 17.35 5.33
C GLY A 107 2.37 17.52 6.34
N LEU A 108 1.95 16.46 7.04
CA LEU A 108 1.13 16.64 8.23
C LEU A 108 2.10 16.83 9.39
N LYS A 109 2.21 18.07 9.87
CA LYS A 109 2.65 18.34 11.23
C LYS A 109 1.64 17.66 12.15
N THR A 110 1.73 16.34 12.30
CA THR A 110 0.98 15.61 13.30
C THR A 110 1.40 16.20 14.63
N SER A 111 0.42 16.68 15.35
CA SER A 111 0.53 17.48 16.56
C SER A 111 1.66 16.97 17.45
N GLN A 112 2.62 17.86 17.73
CA GLN A 112 3.75 17.67 18.66
C GLN A 112 3.32 17.17 20.06
N GLN A 113 2.01 17.18 20.34
CA GLN A 113 1.36 16.65 21.54
C GLN A 113 1.57 15.15 21.79
N TRP A 114 1.95 14.36 20.77
CA TRP A 114 2.07 12.89 20.91
C TRP A 114 3.51 12.38 20.89
N GLU A 115 4.51 13.24 20.69
CA GLU A 115 5.93 12.84 20.66
C GLU A 115 6.40 12.26 22.02
N HIS A 116 5.70 12.54 23.11
CA HIS A 116 6.00 12.00 24.44
C HIS A 116 5.49 10.58 24.67
N LYS A 117 4.67 10.03 23.76
CA LYS A 117 4.31 8.60 23.75
C LYS A 117 5.04 7.94 22.58
N GLY A 118 6.29 7.55 22.81
CA GLY A 118 7.17 6.91 21.82
C GLY A 118 6.63 5.58 21.29
N GLY A 119 5.74 5.64 20.29
CA GLY A 119 5.21 4.47 19.61
C GLY A 119 5.03 4.74 18.12
N VAL A 120 5.66 3.91 17.28
CA VAL A 120 5.43 3.92 15.83
C VAL A 120 3.98 3.49 15.57
N ARG A 121 3.22 4.29 14.81
CA ARG A 121 1.88 3.91 14.36
C ARG A 121 1.99 3.33 12.96
N ILE A 122 1.68 2.05 12.86
CA ILE A 122 1.52 1.34 11.60
C ILE A 122 0.07 1.46 11.14
N ASN A 123 -0.14 1.79 9.87
CA ASN A 123 -1.45 1.81 9.24
C ASN A 123 -1.42 0.93 7.99
N PRO A 124 -2.04 -0.27 8.01
CA PRO A 124 -2.16 -1.08 6.81
C PRO A 124 -3.14 -0.43 5.83
N ILE A 125 -2.73 -0.32 4.57
CA ILE A 125 -3.50 0.24 3.47
C ILE A 125 -3.63 -0.81 2.37
N ALA A 126 -4.84 -1.06 1.90
CA ALA A 126 -5.10 -1.97 0.78
C ALA A 126 -4.97 -1.23 -0.56
N LEU A 127 -4.03 -1.65 -1.40
CA LEU A 127 -3.75 -1.07 -2.71
C LEU A 127 -4.37 -1.94 -3.81
N ARG A 128 -5.66 -1.73 -4.08
CA ARG A 128 -6.41 -2.37 -5.17
C ARG A 128 -6.09 -1.71 -6.52
N THR A 129 -5.79 -2.52 -7.52
CA THR A 129 -5.58 -2.10 -8.91
C THR A 129 -6.30 -3.07 -9.83
N ASP A 130 -7.08 -2.52 -10.76
CA ASP A 130 -7.62 -3.24 -11.89
C ASP A 130 -6.61 -3.13 -13.04
N LEU A 131 -6.19 -4.28 -13.59
CA LEU A 131 -5.27 -4.41 -14.71
C LEU A 131 -5.98 -4.85 -16.00
N SER A 132 -7.31 -4.97 -15.99
CA SER A 132 -8.08 -5.14 -17.21
C SER A 132 -7.75 -3.97 -18.12
N SER A 133 -7.53 -4.25 -19.40
CA SER A 133 -7.06 -3.26 -20.38
C SER A 133 -8.17 -2.29 -20.77
N ASP A 134 -8.73 -1.58 -19.79
CA ASP A 134 -9.81 -0.62 -19.94
C ASP A 134 -9.38 0.71 -19.30
N GLU A 135 -8.19 1.20 -19.70
CA GLU A 135 -7.85 2.61 -19.52
C GLU A 135 -8.67 3.42 -20.53
N SER A 136 -9.94 3.65 -20.18
CA SER A 136 -10.71 4.77 -20.70
C SER A 136 -10.29 6.03 -19.93
N SER A 137 -9.32 6.77 -20.47
CA SER A 137 -9.23 8.25 -20.43
C SER A 137 -8.01 8.76 -21.20
#